data_AF-A0A1H1P709-F1
#
_entry.id   AF-A0A1H1P709-F1
#
_cell.length_a   1.000
_cell.length_b   1.000
_cell.length_c   1.000
_cell.angle_alpha   90.00
_cell.angle_beta   90.00
_cell.angle_gamma   90.00
#
_symmetry.space_group_name_H-M   'P 1'
#
loop_
_entity.id
_entity.type
_entity.pdbx_description
1 polymer ?
#
loop_
_entity_poly.entity_id
_entity_poly.type
_entity_poly.pdbx_seq_one_letter_code
_entity_poly.pdbx_strand_id
1 'polypeptide(L)'
;MTIVADRCTHVMGVDTHAKTHTYAIVQAATGAVVAAATFPVTPAGLDRALAWAQRRAPGYVAAVEGTASYGATLTARLQQAGTVVFEARPPKRASRAGRGKSDQIDAVAAARSVLSEPLERLATPRSGELRRALQLLLTARRLLERQRAQDHNALTAIVRRIELGIDARKALTDRQVEQIAAWRTRTTDSIAQAIARAEATRLARQSRLRAAELKDNKAMLERHVRTLAPELLEEVGIGPVSAAACIAAYSHHGRVRSEAAFASLAGVAPIPASSGNTQRHRLNRHGDRRLNAALDTIVRTRLRSDPTTRAYRDQHLAEGKTNADIRRLLKRYTARSTYRTLKKILNNT
;
A
#
# COMPACT_ATOMS: atom_id res chain seq x y z
N MET A 1 -29.91 5.26 9.10
CA MET A 1 -28.64 4.56 8.80
C MET A 1 -28.38 3.60 9.94
N THR A 2 -28.16 2.32 9.65
CA THR A 2 -27.88 1.29 10.66
C THR A 2 -26.44 1.40 11.15
N ILE A 3 -26.21 1.54 12.45
CA ILE A 3 -24.88 1.53 13.07
C ILE A 3 -24.55 0.14 13.63
N VAL A 4 -23.29 -0.11 13.96
CA VAL A 4 -22.85 -1.42 14.52
C VAL A 4 -23.62 -1.77 15.79
N ALA A 5 -23.88 -0.78 16.63
CA ALA A 5 -24.64 -0.97 17.87
C ALA A 5 -26.08 -1.47 17.67
N ASP A 6 -26.66 -1.30 16.47
CA ASP A 6 -28.01 -1.79 16.15
C ASP A 6 -28.01 -3.26 15.71
N ARG A 7 -26.84 -3.85 15.43
CA ARG A 7 -26.69 -5.17 14.80
C ARG A 7 -25.87 -6.17 15.60
N CYS A 8 -25.24 -5.76 16.68
CA CYS A 8 -24.50 -6.63 17.57
C CYS A 8 -24.66 -6.19 19.02
N THR A 9 -24.55 -7.14 19.94
CA THR A 9 -24.60 -6.85 21.39
C THR A 9 -23.23 -6.47 21.95
N HIS A 10 -22.15 -6.92 21.29
CA HIS A 10 -20.79 -6.75 21.76
C HIS A 10 -19.80 -6.54 20.60
N VAL A 11 -18.79 -5.73 20.87
CA VAL A 11 -17.65 -5.51 19.98
C VAL A 11 -16.36 -5.90 20.71
N MET A 12 -15.54 -6.71 20.07
CA MET A 12 -14.18 -7.01 20.51
C MET A 12 -13.18 -6.12 19.77
N GLY A 13 -12.58 -5.17 20.46
CA GLY A 13 -11.47 -4.39 19.96
C GLY A 13 -10.14 -5.09 20.20
N VAL A 14 -9.24 -5.01 19.24
CA VAL A 14 -7.92 -5.64 19.32
C VAL A 14 -6.82 -4.68 18.92
N ASP A 15 -5.90 -4.49 19.84
CA ASP A 15 -4.62 -3.83 19.61
C ASP A 15 -3.54 -4.90 19.34
N THR A 16 -2.82 -4.77 18.23
CA THR A 16 -1.99 -5.84 17.67
C THR A 16 -0.49 -5.52 17.73
N HIS A 17 0.24 -6.35 18.47
CA HIS A 17 1.70 -6.30 18.58
C HIS A 17 2.35 -7.63 18.17
N ALA A 18 3.68 -7.63 18.01
CA ALA A 18 4.42 -8.78 17.51
C ALA A 18 4.39 -10.00 18.46
N LYS A 19 4.47 -9.77 19.77
CA LYS A 19 4.55 -10.85 20.78
C LYS A 19 3.18 -11.23 21.34
N THR A 20 2.33 -10.23 21.54
CA THR A 20 1.01 -10.37 22.15
C THR A 20 -0.03 -9.54 21.40
N HIS A 21 -1.29 -9.92 21.54
CA HIS A 21 -2.42 -9.08 21.17
C HIS A 21 -3.23 -8.78 22.43
N THR A 22 -3.71 -7.55 22.54
CA THR A 22 -4.55 -7.12 23.66
C THR A 22 -5.96 -6.93 23.16
N TYR A 23 -6.91 -7.52 23.87
CA TYR A 23 -8.31 -7.63 23.49
C TYR A 23 -9.16 -6.93 24.53
N ALA A 24 -10.19 -6.22 24.07
CA ALA A 24 -11.20 -5.61 24.93
C ALA A 24 -12.59 -5.86 24.36
N ILE A 25 -13.48 -6.40 25.18
CA ILE A 25 -14.89 -6.60 24.83
C ILE A 25 -15.69 -5.46 25.40
N VAL A 26 -16.49 -4.84 24.57
CA VAL A 26 -17.30 -3.68 24.90
C VAL A 26 -18.75 -3.96 24.54
N GLN A 27 -19.67 -3.68 25.46
CA GLN A 27 -21.11 -3.78 25.19
C GLN A 27 -21.51 -2.68 24.21
N ALA A 28 -22.23 -3.05 23.15
CA ALA A 28 -22.44 -2.15 22.03
C ALA A 28 -23.39 -0.98 22.37
N ALA A 29 -24.42 -1.24 23.17
CA ALA A 29 -25.42 -0.24 23.55
C ALA A 29 -24.86 0.86 24.49
N THR A 30 -23.99 0.47 25.44
CA THR A 30 -23.52 1.36 26.50
C THR A 30 -22.08 1.84 26.30
N GLY A 31 -21.30 1.14 25.46
CA GLY A 31 -19.86 1.35 25.36
C GLY A 31 -19.09 0.92 26.62
N ALA A 32 -19.73 0.19 27.54
CA ALA A 32 -19.13 -0.31 28.78
C ALA A 32 -18.16 -1.47 28.49
N VAL A 33 -17.01 -1.47 29.17
CA VAL A 33 -16.02 -2.54 29.04
C VAL A 33 -16.49 -3.75 29.85
N VAL A 34 -16.65 -4.89 29.19
CA VAL A 34 -17.11 -6.15 29.79
C VAL A 34 -15.93 -6.99 30.24
N ALA A 35 -14.89 -7.06 29.42
CA ALA A 35 -13.70 -7.83 29.72
C ALA A 35 -12.49 -7.31 28.91
N ALA A 36 -11.29 -7.57 29.42
CA ALA A 36 -10.06 -7.39 28.67
C ALA A 36 -9.07 -8.50 29.00
N ALA A 37 -8.25 -8.87 28.03
CA ALA A 37 -7.24 -9.90 28.19
C ALA A 37 -6.13 -9.74 27.15
N THR A 38 -4.95 -10.27 27.46
CA THR A 38 -3.81 -10.29 26.55
C THR A 38 -3.37 -11.73 26.32
N PHE A 39 -3.14 -12.08 25.05
CA PHE A 39 -2.72 -13.43 24.66
C PHE A 39 -1.47 -13.37 23.77
N PRO A 40 -0.59 -14.39 23.83
CA PRO A 40 0.58 -14.47 22.95
C PRO A 40 0.16 -14.74 21.50
N VAL A 41 0.91 -14.18 20.54
CA VAL A 41 0.71 -14.40 19.10
C VAL A 41 1.30 -15.75 18.68
N THR A 42 0.65 -16.81 19.14
CA THR A 42 0.93 -18.21 18.81
C THR A 42 -0.36 -18.87 18.37
N PRO A 43 -0.34 -19.97 17.59
CA PRO A 43 -1.56 -20.70 17.21
C PRO A 43 -2.48 -20.97 18.42
N ALA A 44 -1.95 -21.59 19.47
CA ALA A 44 -2.70 -21.87 20.69
C ALA A 44 -3.13 -20.62 21.46
N GLY A 45 -2.31 -19.55 21.45
CA GLY A 45 -2.66 -18.26 22.06
C GLY A 45 -3.85 -17.59 21.37
N LEU A 46 -3.87 -17.60 20.04
CA LEU A 46 -4.98 -17.07 19.24
C LEU A 46 -6.25 -17.90 19.42
N ASP A 47 -6.15 -19.22 19.47
CA ASP A 47 -7.31 -20.09 19.73
C ASP A 47 -7.90 -19.88 21.11
N ARG A 48 -7.04 -19.72 22.13
CA ARG A 48 -7.49 -19.34 23.49
C ARG A 48 -8.15 -17.97 23.51
N ALA A 49 -7.64 -16.99 22.76
CA ALA A 49 -8.24 -15.67 22.65
C ALA A 49 -9.65 -15.72 22.04
N LEU A 50 -9.83 -16.46 20.94
CA LEU A 50 -11.13 -16.64 20.29
C LEU A 50 -12.12 -17.36 21.22
N ALA A 51 -11.69 -18.43 21.89
CA ALA A 51 -12.53 -19.16 22.83
C ALA A 51 -12.91 -18.30 24.05
N TRP A 52 -11.97 -17.49 24.55
CA TRP A 52 -12.24 -16.51 25.62
C TRP A 52 -13.29 -15.48 25.20
N ALA A 53 -13.14 -14.91 23.99
CA ALA A 53 -14.08 -13.92 23.47
C ALA A 53 -15.47 -14.51 23.26
N GLN A 54 -15.55 -15.71 22.66
CA GLN A 54 -16.82 -16.41 22.44
C GLN A 54 -17.57 -16.71 23.74
N ARG A 55 -16.86 -17.10 24.82
CA ARG A 55 -17.48 -17.34 26.12
C ARG A 55 -17.99 -16.06 26.79
N ARG A 56 -17.33 -14.93 26.58
CA ARG A 56 -17.69 -13.65 27.23
C ARG A 56 -18.72 -12.84 26.46
N ALA A 57 -18.76 -13.00 25.15
CA ALA A 57 -19.66 -12.26 24.29
C ALA A 57 -20.04 -13.08 23.05
N PRO A 58 -20.93 -14.06 23.15
CA PRO A 58 -21.40 -14.83 21.99
C PRO A 58 -21.92 -13.91 20.88
N GLY A 59 -21.47 -14.12 19.64
CA GLY A 59 -21.91 -13.33 18.48
C GLY A 59 -21.29 -11.93 18.40
N TYR A 60 -20.15 -11.70 19.05
CA TYR A 60 -19.41 -10.44 18.93
C TYR A 60 -18.97 -10.15 17.49
N VAL A 61 -18.79 -8.87 17.18
CA VAL A 61 -18.02 -8.44 16.00
C VAL A 61 -16.65 -7.95 16.41
N ALA A 62 -15.64 -8.09 15.56
CA ALA A 62 -14.27 -7.73 15.88
C ALA A 62 -13.85 -6.42 15.20
N ALA A 63 -13.20 -5.52 15.93
CA ALA A 63 -12.54 -4.33 15.43
C ALA A 63 -11.03 -4.49 15.65
N VAL A 64 -10.29 -4.80 14.60
CA VAL A 64 -8.87 -5.19 14.70
C VAL A 64 -8.00 -4.10 14.08
N GLU A 65 -7.01 -3.62 14.83
CA GLU A 65 -5.96 -2.76 14.26
C GLU A 65 -4.97 -3.62 13.45
N GLY A 66 -4.50 -3.10 12.31
CA GLY A 66 -3.44 -3.77 11.54
C GLY A 66 -3.84 -5.12 10.96
N THR A 67 -5.05 -5.25 10.42
CA THR A 67 -5.61 -6.50 9.83
C THR A 67 -4.77 -7.11 8.70
N ALA A 68 -3.85 -6.35 8.11
CA ALA A 68 -2.92 -6.80 7.07
C ALA A 68 -1.44 -6.75 7.53
N SER A 69 -1.18 -6.58 8.83
CA SER A 69 0.15 -6.57 9.46
C SER A 69 0.17 -7.48 10.69
N TYR A 70 0.36 -6.94 11.90
CA TYR A 70 0.42 -7.72 13.14
C TYR A 70 -0.88 -8.48 13.40
N GLY A 71 -2.03 -7.93 13.01
CA GLY A 71 -3.34 -8.58 13.14
C GLY A 71 -3.69 -9.56 12.02
N ALA A 72 -2.80 -9.85 11.06
CA ALA A 72 -3.16 -10.62 9.87
C ALA A 72 -3.57 -12.07 10.18
N THR A 73 -2.84 -12.75 11.05
CA THR A 73 -3.12 -14.15 11.43
C THR A 73 -4.38 -14.25 12.28
N LEU A 74 -4.59 -13.33 13.22
CA LEU A 74 -5.83 -13.19 13.97
C LEU A 74 -7.03 -12.93 13.05
N THR A 75 -6.90 -11.97 12.13
CA THR A 75 -7.96 -11.61 11.18
C THR A 75 -8.40 -12.82 10.35
N ALA A 76 -7.44 -13.59 9.83
CA ALA A 76 -7.72 -14.80 9.07
C ALA A 76 -8.49 -15.84 9.91
N ARG A 77 -8.10 -16.06 11.17
CA ARG A 77 -8.78 -16.99 12.08
C ARG A 77 -10.20 -16.55 12.43
N LEU A 78 -10.40 -15.25 12.70
CA LEU A 78 -11.73 -14.68 12.94
C LEU A 78 -12.65 -14.87 11.74
N GLN A 79 -12.14 -14.62 10.53
CA GLN A 79 -12.90 -14.83 9.29
C GLN A 79 -13.23 -16.31 9.05
N GLN A 80 -12.28 -17.22 9.31
CA GLN A 80 -12.51 -18.67 9.24
C GLN A 80 -13.56 -19.14 10.25
N ALA A 81 -13.62 -18.51 11.42
CA ALA A 81 -14.64 -18.77 12.45
C ALA A 81 -15.98 -18.07 12.17
N GLY A 82 -16.16 -17.43 11.00
CA GLY A 82 -17.39 -16.73 10.64
C GLY A 82 -17.64 -15.42 11.40
N THR A 83 -16.63 -14.89 12.11
CA THR A 83 -16.75 -13.62 12.83
C THR A 83 -16.64 -12.44 11.87
N VAL A 84 -17.56 -11.48 11.98
CA VAL A 84 -17.48 -10.22 11.23
C VAL A 84 -16.32 -9.38 11.77
N VAL A 85 -15.39 -9.01 10.88
CA VAL A 85 -14.22 -8.22 11.23
C VAL A 85 -14.24 -6.87 10.52
N PHE A 86 -13.96 -5.81 11.25
CA PHE A 86 -13.75 -4.45 10.76
C PHE A 86 -12.30 -4.01 11.05
N GLU A 87 -11.73 -3.22 10.14
CA GLU A 87 -10.44 -2.57 10.36
C GLU A 87 -10.63 -1.39 11.32
N ALA A 88 -10.07 -1.49 12.53
CA ALA A 88 -10.03 -0.39 13.46
C ALA A 88 -9.04 0.68 12.96
N ARG A 89 -9.44 1.95 13.03
CA ARG A 89 -8.52 3.06 12.75
C ARG A 89 -7.82 3.47 14.03
N PRO A 90 -6.50 3.75 13.99
CA PRO A 90 -5.81 4.27 15.16
C PRO A 90 -6.48 5.57 15.63
N PRO A 91 -6.71 5.73 16.95
CA PRO A 91 -7.33 6.95 17.47
C PRO A 91 -6.49 8.19 17.10
N LYS A 92 -7.17 9.32 16.83
CA LYS A 92 -6.52 10.59 16.48
C LYS A 92 -5.59 11.01 17.62
N ARG A 93 -4.36 11.49 17.32
CA ARG A 93 -3.38 11.91 18.34
C ARG A 93 -3.96 12.86 19.40
N ALA A 94 -4.89 13.75 19.04
CA ALA A 94 -5.55 14.67 19.96
C ALA A 94 -6.41 13.98 21.04
N SER A 95 -6.99 12.80 20.76
CA SER A 95 -7.78 12.05 21.75
C SER A 95 -6.93 11.25 22.75
N ARG A 96 -5.60 11.27 22.59
CA ARG A 96 -4.62 10.63 23.49
C ARG A 96 -4.08 11.58 24.57
N ALA A 97 -4.29 12.88 24.42
CA ALA A 97 -3.86 13.87 25.41
C ALA A 97 -4.74 13.74 26.66
N GLY A 98 -4.23 13.04 27.69
CA GLY A 98 -4.83 12.99 29.03
C GLY A 98 -5.20 11.62 29.60
N ARG A 99 -5.15 10.52 28.83
CA ARG A 99 -5.58 9.17 29.31
C ARG A 99 -4.46 8.17 29.59
N GLY A 100 -3.19 8.57 29.45
CA GLY A 100 -2.07 7.63 29.50
C GLY A 100 -2.04 6.69 28.28
N LYS A 101 -0.97 5.89 28.16
CA LYS A 101 -0.78 4.92 27.07
C LYS A 101 -0.74 3.52 27.65
N SER A 102 -1.71 2.69 27.31
CA SER A 102 -1.76 1.26 27.65
C SER A 102 -2.44 0.50 26.52
N ASP A 103 -1.95 -0.70 26.21
CA ASP A 103 -2.49 -1.56 25.15
C ASP A 103 -3.98 -1.87 25.37
N GLN A 104 -4.44 -1.92 26.63
CA GLN A 104 -5.85 -2.13 26.95
C GLN A 104 -6.71 -0.91 26.56
N ILE A 105 -6.17 0.30 26.73
CA ILE A 105 -6.85 1.55 26.32
C ILE A 105 -6.96 1.59 24.80
N ASP A 106 -5.90 1.20 24.09
CA ASP A 106 -5.90 1.15 22.62
C ASP A 106 -6.86 0.05 22.11
N ALA A 107 -6.93 -1.12 22.75
CA ALA A 107 -7.92 -2.15 22.42
C ALA A 107 -9.38 -1.69 22.65
N VAL A 108 -9.66 -1.01 23.76
CA VAL A 108 -10.99 -0.43 24.02
C VAL A 108 -11.31 0.67 23.00
N ALA A 109 -10.32 1.50 22.65
CA ALA A 109 -10.49 2.53 21.63
C ALA A 109 -10.79 1.91 20.26
N ALA A 110 -10.13 0.80 19.91
CA ALA A 110 -10.41 0.05 18.68
C ALA A 110 -11.87 -0.42 18.64
N ALA A 111 -12.37 -1.04 19.71
CA ALA A 111 -13.78 -1.45 19.82
C ALA A 111 -14.75 -0.28 19.67
N ARG A 112 -14.51 0.81 20.41
CA ARG A 112 -15.38 1.99 20.41
C ARG A 112 -15.37 2.71 19.06
N SER A 113 -14.29 2.63 18.30
CA SER A 113 -14.16 3.30 17.00
C SER A 113 -15.18 2.84 15.96
N VAL A 114 -15.75 1.64 16.12
CA VAL A 114 -16.73 1.10 15.17
C VAL A 114 -18.18 1.21 15.65
N LEU A 115 -18.43 1.44 16.95
CA LEU A 115 -19.78 1.39 17.55
C LEU A 115 -20.77 2.37 16.90
N SER A 116 -20.34 3.63 16.76
CA SER A 116 -21.18 4.72 16.26
C SER A 116 -21.01 4.97 14.76
N GLU A 117 -20.17 4.19 14.07
CA GLU A 117 -19.98 4.34 12.63
C GLU A 117 -21.08 3.56 11.88
N PRO A 118 -21.70 4.17 10.85
CA PRO A 118 -22.56 3.45 9.93
C PRO A 118 -21.83 2.25 9.33
N LEU A 119 -22.50 1.10 9.23
CA LEU A 119 -21.90 -0.14 8.71
C LEU A 119 -21.25 0.05 7.33
N GLU A 120 -21.89 0.84 6.47
CA GLU A 120 -21.42 1.16 5.12
C GLU A 120 -20.11 2.00 5.08
N ARG A 121 -19.72 2.60 6.20
CA ARG A 121 -18.50 3.43 6.33
C ARG A 121 -17.34 2.66 6.91
N LEU A 122 -17.58 1.48 7.48
CA LEU A 122 -16.56 0.64 8.07
C LEU A 122 -15.74 -0.05 6.99
N ALA A 123 -14.43 -0.04 7.17
CA ALA A 123 -13.51 -0.76 6.31
C ALA A 123 -13.50 -2.23 6.74
N THR A 124 -13.70 -3.14 5.79
CA THR A 124 -13.51 -4.57 5.99
C THR A 124 -12.08 -4.98 5.60
N PRO A 125 -11.52 -6.02 6.26
CA PRO A 125 -10.20 -6.52 5.93
C PRO A 125 -10.11 -6.91 4.46
N ARG A 126 -8.95 -6.62 3.87
CA ARG A 126 -8.65 -7.08 2.51
C ARG A 126 -8.70 -8.61 2.45
N SER A 127 -9.35 -9.14 1.41
CA SER A 127 -9.59 -10.57 1.24
C SER A 127 -9.05 -11.09 -0.10
N GLY A 128 -8.91 -12.42 -0.21
CA GLY A 128 -8.50 -13.12 -1.42
C GLY A 128 -7.02 -13.49 -1.46
N GLU A 129 -6.74 -14.78 -1.71
CA GLU A 129 -5.39 -15.34 -1.91
C GLU A 129 -4.57 -14.54 -2.94
N LEU A 130 -5.10 -14.36 -4.15
CA LEU A 130 -4.39 -13.66 -5.23
C LEU A 130 -4.09 -12.18 -4.90
N ARG A 131 -4.99 -11.50 -4.18
CA ARG A 131 -4.79 -10.10 -3.79
C ARG A 131 -3.71 -9.94 -2.72
N ARG A 132 -3.61 -10.91 -1.79
CA ARG A 132 -2.50 -10.99 -0.84
C ARG A 132 -1.18 -11.28 -1.57
N ALA A 133 -1.17 -12.18 -2.53
CA ALA A 133 0.00 -12.45 -3.37
C ALA A 133 0.45 -11.19 -4.11
N LEU A 134 -0.46 -10.41 -4.71
CA LEU A 134 -0.13 -9.11 -5.33
C LEU A 134 0.51 -8.13 -4.34
N GLN A 135 0.01 -8.04 -3.10
CA GLN A 135 0.59 -7.16 -2.08
C GLN A 135 2.00 -7.58 -1.67
N LEU A 136 2.25 -8.88 -1.55
CA LEU A 136 3.58 -9.42 -1.26
C LEU A 136 4.54 -9.11 -2.42
N LEU A 137 4.13 -9.36 -3.66
CA LEU A 137 4.93 -9.06 -4.85
C LEU A 137 5.23 -7.58 -5.00
N LEU A 138 4.26 -6.68 -4.75
CA LEU A 138 4.47 -5.23 -4.75
C LEU A 138 5.43 -4.78 -3.64
N THR A 139 5.40 -5.46 -2.48
CA THR A 139 6.31 -5.17 -1.37
C THR A 139 7.74 -5.63 -1.69
N ALA A 140 7.89 -6.86 -2.20
CA ALA A 140 9.16 -7.40 -2.68
C ALA A 140 9.76 -6.51 -3.78
N ARG A 141 8.94 -6.10 -4.76
CA ARG A 141 9.35 -5.19 -5.83
C ARG A 141 9.97 -3.89 -5.29
N ARG A 142 9.31 -3.25 -4.32
CA ARG A 142 9.81 -2.01 -3.72
C ARG A 142 11.12 -2.21 -2.96
N LEU A 143 11.36 -3.40 -2.40
CA LEU A 143 12.64 -3.74 -1.79
C LEU A 143 13.73 -3.87 -2.87
N LEU A 144 13.45 -4.66 -3.91
CA LEU A 144 14.36 -4.87 -5.04
C LEU A 144 14.71 -3.57 -5.77
N GLU A 145 13.74 -2.69 -6.02
CA GLU A 145 13.97 -1.38 -6.65
C GLU A 145 14.90 -0.50 -5.80
N ARG A 146 14.69 -0.46 -4.46
CA ARG A 146 15.54 0.31 -3.55
C ARG A 146 16.96 -0.25 -3.50
N GLN A 147 17.07 -1.56 -3.36
CA GLN A 147 18.35 -2.26 -3.35
C GLN A 147 19.12 -2.02 -4.66
N ARG A 148 18.49 -2.20 -5.83
CA ARG A 148 19.13 -1.93 -7.13
C ARG A 148 19.59 -0.47 -7.23
N ALA A 149 18.77 0.49 -6.78
CA ALA A 149 19.15 1.90 -6.79
C ALA A 149 20.33 2.19 -5.85
N GLN A 150 20.39 1.56 -4.68
CA GLN A 150 21.51 1.67 -3.74
C GLN A 150 22.81 1.13 -4.35
N ASP A 151 22.77 -0.06 -4.96
CA ASP A 151 23.95 -0.61 -5.65
C ASP A 151 24.42 0.28 -6.78
N HIS A 152 23.49 0.79 -7.59
CA HIS A 152 23.80 1.62 -8.74
C HIS A 152 24.43 2.96 -8.33
N ASN A 153 23.91 3.59 -7.27
CA ASN A 153 24.47 4.81 -6.72
C ASN A 153 25.85 4.58 -6.09
N ALA A 154 26.01 3.50 -5.31
CA ALA A 154 27.30 3.13 -4.73
C ALA A 154 28.34 2.83 -5.80
N LEU A 155 27.95 2.06 -6.83
CA LEU A 155 28.79 1.76 -7.97
C LEU A 155 29.22 3.04 -8.70
N THR A 156 28.27 3.92 -9.01
CA THR A 156 28.53 5.22 -9.66
C THR A 156 29.49 6.06 -8.83
N ALA A 157 29.38 6.04 -7.49
CA ALA A 157 30.30 6.76 -6.62
C ALA A 157 31.73 6.21 -6.66
N ILE A 158 31.91 4.88 -6.70
CA ILE A 158 33.22 4.24 -6.79
C ILE A 158 33.95 4.66 -8.07
N VAL A 159 33.30 4.50 -9.23
CA VAL A 159 33.91 4.82 -10.52
C VAL A 159 34.12 6.31 -10.77
N ARG A 160 33.52 7.18 -9.95
CA ARG A 160 33.80 8.63 -9.91
C ARG A 160 34.98 8.99 -9.03
N ARG A 161 35.23 8.23 -7.97
CA ARG A 161 36.32 8.49 -7.02
C ARG A 161 37.64 7.92 -7.50
N ILE A 162 37.61 6.75 -8.14
CA ILE A 162 38.79 6.04 -8.62
C ILE A 162 38.69 5.87 -10.13
N GLU A 163 39.72 6.27 -10.84
CA GLU A 163 39.79 6.13 -12.29
C GLU A 163 39.95 4.65 -12.67
N LEU A 164 38.87 4.09 -13.26
CA LEU A 164 38.78 2.69 -13.67
C LEU A 164 38.46 2.53 -15.17
N GLY A 165 38.54 3.62 -15.94
CA GLY A 165 38.28 3.63 -17.40
C GLY A 165 36.79 3.65 -17.78
N ILE A 166 35.93 4.23 -16.93
CA ILE A 166 34.49 4.40 -17.19
C ILE A 166 34.13 5.88 -17.12
N ASP A 167 33.47 6.42 -18.15
CA ASP A 167 32.89 7.76 -18.08
C ASP A 167 31.64 7.74 -17.18
N ALA A 168 31.79 8.31 -15.98
CA ALA A 168 30.74 8.41 -14.96
C ALA A 168 30.25 9.85 -14.74
N ARG A 169 30.45 10.77 -15.70
CA ARG A 169 29.89 12.13 -15.63
C ARG A 169 28.36 12.13 -15.55
N LYS A 170 27.72 11.12 -16.15
CA LYS A 170 26.29 10.81 -16.02
C LYS A 170 26.09 9.55 -15.18
N ALA A 171 24.84 9.27 -14.80
CA ALA A 171 24.49 8.01 -14.16
C ALA A 171 24.83 6.83 -15.09
N LEU A 172 25.35 5.74 -14.53
CA LEU A 172 25.79 4.59 -15.32
C LEU A 172 24.62 3.96 -16.09
N THR A 173 24.85 3.65 -17.34
CA THR A 173 23.90 2.90 -18.19
C THR A 173 23.92 1.42 -17.84
N ASP A 174 22.85 0.69 -18.16
CA ASP A 174 22.82 -0.77 -17.98
C ASP A 174 23.95 -1.46 -18.75
N ARG A 175 24.36 -0.92 -19.91
CA ARG A 175 25.52 -1.41 -20.68
C ARG A 175 26.84 -1.23 -19.94
N GLN A 176 27.06 -0.08 -19.29
CA GLN A 176 28.25 0.13 -18.47
C GLN A 176 28.26 -0.77 -17.24
N VAL A 177 27.10 -0.98 -16.60
CA VAL A 177 26.96 -1.93 -15.48
C VAL A 177 27.32 -3.34 -15.93
N GLU A 178 26.88 -3.76 -17.12
CA GLU A 178 27.24 -5.05 -17.69
C GLU A 178 28.75 -5.19 -17.96
N GLN A 179 29.37 -4.16 -18.54
CA GLN A 179 30.82 -4.12 -18.74
C GLN A 179 31.58 -4.26 -17.40
N ILE A 180 31.16 -3.53 -16.37
CA ILE A 180 31.79 -3.55 -15.04
C ILE A 180 31.63 -4.92 -14.36
N ALA A 181 30.46 -5.56 -14.51
CA ALA A 181 30.19 -6.88 -13.94
C ALA A 181 31.11 -7.98 -14.52
N ALA A 182 31.63 -7.74 -15.74
CA ALA A 182 32.53 -8.65 -16.46
C ALA A 182 34.03 -8.35 -16.24
N TRP A 183 34.38 -7.31 -15.48
CA TRP A 183 35.78 -7.00 -15.19
C TRP A 183 36.52 -8.16 -14.50
N ARG A 184 37.79 -8.29 -14.86
CA ARG A 184 38.76 -9.21 -14.25
C ARG A 184 39.78 -8.39 -13.45
N THR A 185 40.51 -9.06 -12.56
CA THR A 185 41.66 -8.46 -11.87
C THR A 185 42.70 -8.01 -12.89
N ARG A 186 43.37 -6.88 -12.63
CA ARG A 186 44.50 -6.39 -13.41
C ARG A 186 45.71 -6.30 -12.50
N THR A 187 46.84 -6.84 -12.94
CA THR A 187 48.11 -6.82 -12.19
C THR A 187 48.73 -5.42 -12.15
N THR A 188 48.33 -4.54 -13.07
CA THR A 188 48.80 -3.14 -13.16
C THR A 188 48.01 -2.17 -12.30
N ASP A 189 46.91 -2.61 -11.67
CA ASP A 189 46.11 -1.73 -10.81
C ASP A 189 46.90 -1.43 -9.51
N SER A 190 46.89 -0.17 -9.07
CA SER A 190 47.26 0.17 -7.69
C SER A 190 46.35 -0.55 -6.67
N ILE A 191 46.77 -0.62 -5.40
CA ILE A 191 45.96 -1.24 -4.34
C ILE A 191 44.53 -0.64 -4.29
N ALA A 192 44.42 0.68 -4.37
CA ALA A 192 43.13 1.37 -4.37
C ALA A 192 42.28 1.02 -5.60
N GLN A 193 42.90 0.93 -6.79
CA GLN A 193 42.21 0.53 -8.02
C GLN A 193 41.75 -0.93 -7.98
N ALA A 194 42.58 -1.84 -7.44
CA ALA A 194 42.24 -3.25 -7.32
C ALA A 194 41.02 -3.45 -6.39
N ILE A 195 41.00 -2.79 -5.22
CA ILE A 195 39.87 -2.83 -4.29
C ILE A 195 38.62 -2.20 -4.93
N ALA A 196 38.75 -1.02 -5.54
CA ALA A 196 37.65 -0.33 -6.20
C ALA A 196 37.06 -1.17 -7.34
N ARG A 197 37.89 -1.84 -8.14
CA ARG A 197 37.46 -2.74 -9.22
C ARG A 197 36.68 -3.92 -8.66
N ALA A 198 37.21 -4.59 -7.63
CA ALA A 198 36.55 -5.74 -7.02
C ALA A 198 35.15 -5.35 -6.47
N GLU A 199 35.06 -4.23 -5.75
CA GLU A 199 33.81 -3.75 -5.18
C GLU A 199 32.82 -3.27 -6.25
N ALA A 200 33.32 -2.56 -7.29
CA ALA A 200 32.50 -2.17 -8.44
C ALA A 200 31.92 -3.40 -9.15
N THR A 201 32.73 -4.44 -9.40
CA THR A 201 32.28 -5.69 -10.00
C THR A 201 31.23 -6.39 -9.13
N ARG A 202 31.42 -6.42 -7.80
CA ARG A 202 30.44 -6.99 -6.86
C ARG A 202 29.08 -6.27 -6.95
N LEU A 203 29.07 -4.94 -6.86
CA LEU A 203 27.85 -4.12 -6.94
C LEU A 203 27.18 -4.21 -8.31
N ALA A 204 27.95 -4.24 -9.39
CA ALA A 204 27.41 -4.39 -10.74
C ALA A 204 26.70 -5.75 -10.93
N ARG A 205 27.30 -6.84 -10.43
CA ARG A 205 26.67 -8.17 -10.42
C ARG A 205 25.39 -8.20 -9.59
N GLN A 206 25.38 -7.59 -8.40
CA GLN A 206 24.18 -7.50 -7.57
C GLN A 206 23.06 -6.68 -8.22
N SER A 207 23.39 -5.55 -8.84
CA SER A 207 22.44 -4.73 -9.60
C SER A 207 21.81 -5.52 -10.77
N ARG A 208 22.60 -6.33 -11.48
CA ARG A 208 22.10 -7.21 -12.56
C ARG A 208 21.20 -8.32 -12.05
N LEU A 209 21.56 -8.97 -10.95
CA LEU A 209 20.72 -9.98 -10.30
C LEU A 209 19.35 -9.39 -9.93
N ARG A 210 19.34 -8.23 -9.27
CA ARG A 210 18.11 -7.52 -8.89
C ARG A 210 17.29 -7.08 -10.10
N ALA A 211 17.93 -6.77 -11.22
CA ALA A 211 17.24 -6.49 -12.48
C ALA A 211 16.50 -7.72 -13.02
N ALA A 212 17.11 -8.92 -12.95
CA ALA A 212 16.46 -10.17 -13.31
C ALA A 212 15.28 -10.48 -12.37
N GLU A 213 15.48 -10.36 -11.04
CA GLU A 213 14.42 -10.57 -10.04
C GLU A 213 13.23 -9.60 -10.26
N LEU A 214 13.50 -8.36 -10.66
CA LEU A 214 12.45 -7.39 -11.01
C LEU A 214 11.66 -7.77 -12.27
N LYS A 215 12.30 -8.45 -13.22
CA LYS A 215 11.65 -8.99 -14.43
C LYS A 215 10.73 -10.15 -14.06
N ASP A 216 11.22 -11.08 -13.25
CA ASP A 216 10.45 -12.23 -12.80
C ASP A 216 9.27 -11.80 -11.92
N ASN A 217 9.52 -10.86 -10.99
CA ASN A 217 8.47 -10.24 -10.19
C ASN A 217 7.39 -9.58 -11.06
N LYS A 218 7.78 -8.86 -12.13
CA LYS A 218 6.81 -8.26 -13.08
C LYS A 218 5.99 -9.34 -13.79
N ALA A 219 6.61 -10.43 -14.23
CA ALA A 219 5.91 -11.54 -14.87
C ALA A 219 4.91 -12.23 -13.92
N MET A 220 5.28 -12.43 -12.66
CA MET A 220 4.37 -12.96 -11.64
C MET A 220 3.19 -12.01 -11.38
N LEU A 221 3.45 -10.69 -11.26
CA LEU A 221 2.40 -9.69 -11.13
C LEU A 221 1.45 -9.75 -12.31
N GLU A 222 1.97 -9.81 -13.54
CA GLU A 222 1.17 -9.90 -14.76
C GLU A 222 0.27 -11.12 -14.77
N ARG A 223 0.80 -12.31 -14.44
CA ARG A 223 0.02 -13.54 -14.37
C ARG A 223 -1.19 -13.39 -13.45
N HIS A 224 -0.98 -12.88 -12.23
CA HIS A 224 -2.05 -12.73 -11.25
C HIS A 224 -3.04 -11.60 -11.61
N VAL A 225 -2.57 -10.52 -12.25
CA VAL A 225 -3.45 -9.48 -12.79
C VAL A 225 -4.33 -10.04 -13.89
N ARG A 226 -3.79 -10.84 -14.82
CA ARG A 226 -4.57 -11.48 -15.90
C ARG A 226 -5.65 -12.41 -15.36
N THR A 227 -5.41 -13.07 -14.23
CA THR A 227 -6.43 -13.91 -13.57
C THR A 227 -7.54 -13.07 -12.92
N LEU A 228 -7.23 -11.89 -12.38
CA LEU A 228 -8.18 -11.10 -11.56
C LEU A 228 -8.91 -10.01 -12.33
N ALA A 229 -8.24 -9.34 -13.26
CA ALA A 229 -8.75 -8.18 -13.99
C ALA A 229 -7.93 -7.95 -15.28
N PRO A 230 -8.04 -8.87 -16.26
CA PRO A 230 -7.30 -8.76 -17.52
C PRO A 230 -7.60 -7.45 -18.29
N GLU A 231 -8.83 -6.93 -18.19
CA GLU A 231 -9.28 -5.70 -18.88
C GLU A 231 -8.51 -4.47 -18.41
N LEU A 232 -7.94 -4.47 -17.19
CA LEU A 232 -7.07 -3.38 -16.77
C LEU A 232 -5.79 -3.29 -17.61
N LEU A 233 -5.30 -4.40 -18.16
CA LEU A 233 -4.10 -4.41 -18.99
C LEU A 233 -4.37 -3.94 -20.42
N GLU A 234 -5.64 -3.85 -20.82
CA GLU A 234 -6.07 -3.32 -22.11
C GLU A 234 -6.16 -1.79 -22.09
N GLU A 235 -6.30 -1.19 -20.90
CA GLU A 235 -6.32 0.26 -20.74
C GLU A 235 -4.94 0.88 -21.01
N VAL A 236 -4.91 1.89 -21.90
CA VAL A 236 -3.69 2.61 -22.26
C VAL A 236 -2.95 3.11 -21.01
N GLY A 237 -1.65 2.81 -20.94
CA GLY A 237 -0.77 3.23 -19.86
C GLY A 237 -0.87 2.42 -18.57
N ILE A 238 -1.77 1.43 -18.46
CA ILE A 238 -1.85 0.54 -17.31
C ILE A 238 -1.02 -0.72 -17.58
N GLY A 239 0.15 -0.80 -16.95
CA GLY A 239 0.98 -2.01 -16.96
C GLY A 239 0.74 -2.91 -15.73
N PRO A 240 1.32 -4.13 -15.70
CA PRO A 240 1.12 -5.12 -14.64
C PRO A 240 1.32 -4.60 -13.21
N VAL A 241 2.35 -3.78 -13.00
CA VAL A 241 2.68 -3.21 -11.68
C VAL A 241 1.61 -2.21 -11.22
N SER A 242 1.17 -1.32 -12.11
CA SER A 242 0.15 -0.33 -11.80
C SER A 242 -1.22 -0.99 -11.61
N ALA A 243 -1.57 -1.97 -12.46
CA ALA A 243 -2.79 -2.76 -12.33
C ALA A 243 -2.82 -3.49 -10.98
N ALA A 244 -1.74 -4.18 -10.61
CA ALA A 244 -1.64 -4.86 -9.33
C ALA A 244 -1.81 -3.92 -8.14
N ALA A 245 -1.23 -2.71 -8.20
CA ALA A 245 -1.40 -1.71 -7.14
C ALA A 245 -2.86 -1.23 -7.03
N CYS A 246 -3.55 -1.03 -8.16
CA CYS A 246 -4.96 -0.68 -8.19
C CYS A 246 -5.85 -1.78 -7.62
N ILE A 247 -5.64 -3.04 -8.03
CA ILE A 247 -6.37 -4.21 -7.53
C ILE A 247 -6.14 -4.39 -6.02
N ALA A 248 -4.89 -4.29 -5.56
CA ALA A 248 -4.55 -4.45 -4.15
C ALA A 248 -5.14 -3.34 -3.26
N ALA A 249 -5.25 -2.11 -3.78
CA ALA A 249 -5.84 -0.99 -3.05
C ALA A 249 -7.37 -1.06 -3.01
N TYR A 250 -8.00 -1.44 -4.12
CA TYR A 250 -9.45 -1.66 -4.20
C TYR A 250 -9.87 -2.88 -3.36
N SER A 251 -9.08 -3.96 -3.42
CA SER A 251 -9.37 -5.27 -2.86
C SER A 251 -10.63 -5.89 -3.50
N HIS A 252 -11.81 -5.76 -2.90
CA HIS A 252 -13.03 -6.43 -3.33
C HIS A 252 -14.20 -5.44 -3.37
N HIS A 253 -15.31 -5.85 -4.00
CA HIS A 253 -16.54 -5.06 -3.99
C HIS A 253 -16.97 -4.69 -2.57
N GLY A 254 -17.54 -3.49 -2.41
CA GLY A 254 -17.98 -2.96 -1.11
C GLY A 254 -16.88 -2.31 -0.26
N ARG A 255 -15.60 -2.67 -0.43
CA ARG A 255 -14.51 -2.08 0.38
C ARG A 255 -14.29 -0.60 0.06
N VAL A 256 -14.33 -0.26 -1.22
CA VAL A 256 -14.25 1.13 -1.68
C VAL A 256 -15.59 1.56 -2.25
N ARG A 257 -16.32 2.33 -1.44
CA ARG A 257 -17.73 2.69 -1.69
C ARG A 257 -18.02 3.58 -2.90
N SER A 258 -17.02 4.32 -3.40
CA SER A 258 -17.24 5.23 -4.53
C SER A 258 -15.94 5.65 -5.22
N GLU A 259 -16.08 6.20 -6.42
CA GLU A 259 -15.00 6.87 -7.17
C GLU A 259 -14.29 7.92 -6.33
N ALA A 260 -15.06 8.72 -5.59
CA ALA A 260 -14.54 9.76 -4.72
C ALA A 260 -13.73 9.17 -3.55
N ALA A 261 -14.19 8.06 -2.96
CA ALA A 261 -13.46 7.35 -1.92
C ALA A 261 -12.15 6.74 -2.46
N PHE A 262 -12.17 6.15 -3.66
CA PHE A 262 -10.96 5.58 -4.27
C PHE A 262 -9.90 6.64 -4.56
N ALA A 263 -10.31 7.79 -5.11
CA ALA A 263 -9.39 8.89 -5.36
C ALA A 263 -8.93 9.58 -4.06
N SER A 264 -9.75 9.59 -3.00
CA SER A 264 -9.30 10.03 -1.67
C SER A 264 -8.26 9.07 -1.08
N LEU A 265 -8.48 7.76 -1.20
CA LEU A 265 -7.52 6.72 -0.82
C LEU A 265 -6.21 6.88 -1.56
N ALA A 266 -6.24 7.18 -2.86
CA ALA A 266 -5.05 7.44 -3.66
C ALA A 266 -4.36 8.77 -3.36
N GLY A 267 -4.92 9.64 -2.51
CA GLY A 267 -4.41 10.98 -2.25
C GLY A 267 -4.51 11.93 -3.45
N VAL A 268 -5.42 11.66 -4.40
CA VAL A 268 -5.65 12.49 -5.60
C VAL A 268 -6.99 13.21 -5.59
N ALA A 269 -7.77 13.08 -4.52
CA ALA A 269 -8.95 13.90 -4.30
C ALA A 269 -8.55 15.37 -4.00
N PRO A 270 -9.20 16.36 -4.64
CA PRO A 270 -9.00 17.75 -4.27
C PRO A 270 -9.49 17.97 -2.84
N ILE A 271 -8.64 18.48 -1.96
CA ILE A 271 -9.05 18.88 -0.62
C ILE A 271 -9.25 20.40 -0.63
N PRO A 272 -10.48 20.91 -0.42
CA PRO A 272 -10.71 22.33 -0.25
C PRO A 272 -9.80 22.90 0.84
N ALA A 273 -9.10 23.98 0.52
CA ALA A 273 -8.24 24.75 1.41
C ALA A 273 -8.45 26.24 1.15
N SER A 274 -9.69 26.60 0.82
CA SER A 274 -10.13 27.95 0.52
C SER A 274 -10.53 28.66 1.81
N SER A 275 -10.12 29.91 1.97
CA SER A 275 -10.67 30.87 2.94
C SER A 275 -11.00 32.17 2.20
N GLY A 276 -12.20 32.72 2.39
CA GLY A 276 -12.66 33.91 1.67
C GLY A 276 -12.83 33.67 0.15
N ASN A 277 -12.51 34.68 -0.67
CA ASN A 277 -12.73 34.68 -2.13
C ASN A 277 -11.74 33.84 -2.95
N THR A 278 -10.78 33.14 -2.32
CA THR A 278 -9.78 32.37 -3.06
C THR A 278 -10.12 30.88 -3.06
N GLN A 279 -10.49 30.32 -4.22
CA GLN A 279 -10.61 28.87 -4.36
C GLN A 279 -9.22 28.23 -4.45
N ARG A 280 -8.78 27.54 -3.38
CA ARG A 280 -7.53 26.77 -3.36
C ARG A 280 -7.81 25.33 -2.97
N HIS A 281 -7.10 24.41 -3.63
CA HIS A 281 -7.06 23.01 -3.25
C HIS A 281 -5.66 22.62 -2.79
N ARG A 282 -5.56 21.98 -1.62
CA ARG A 282 -4.27 21.48 -1.11
C ARG A 282 -4.00 20.05 -1.56
N LEU A 283 -2.72 19.69 -1.65
CA LEU A 283 -2.28 18.33 -1.88
C LEU A 283 -2.65 17.45 -0.68
N ASN A 284 -3.29 16.30 -0.93
CA ASN A 284 -3.45 15.27 0.09
C ASN A 284 -2.12 14.54 0.31
N ARG A 285 -1.47 14.77 1.46
CA ARG A 285 -0.25 14.04 1.88
C ARG A 285 -0.56 12.69 2.54
N HIS A 286 -1.82 12.36 2.74
CA HIS A 286 -2.26 11.09 3.31
C HIS A 286 -2.78 10.16 2.21
N GLY A 287 -2.97 8.88 2.54
CA GLY A 287 -3.46 7.85 1.62
C GLY A 287 -2.40 6.85 1.17
N ASP A 288 -2.82 5.95 0.29
CA ASP A 288 -2.01 4.88 -0.27
C ASP A 288 -1.01 5.45 -1.30
N ARG A 289 0.25 5.53 -0.88
CA ARG A 289 1.34 6.05 -1.71
C ARG A 289 1.68 5.12 -2.88
N ARG A 290 1.41 3.82 -2.78
CA ARG A 290 1.61 2.88 -3.90
C ARG A 290 0.55 3.13 -4.96
N LEU A 291 -0.71 3.27 -4.57
CA LEU A 291 -1.79 3.63 -5.50
C LEU A 291 -1.52 5.00 -6.17
N ASN A 292 -1.07 5.99 -5.40
CA ASN A 292 -0.72 7.29 -5.96
C ASN A 292 0.39 7.20 -7.03
N ALA A 293 1.45 6.43 -6.75
CA ALA A 293 2.56 6.21 -7.67
C ALA A 293 2.14 5.41 -8.92
N ALA A 294 1.24 4.44 -8.78
CA ALA A 294 0.66 3.71 -9.90
C ALA A 294 -0.10 4.66 -10.85
N LEU A 295 -1.00 5.49 -10.32
CA LEU A 295 -1.72 6.50 -11.11
C LEU A 295 -0.77 7.50 -11.78
N ASP A 296 0.30 7.89 -11.10
CA ASP A 296 1.33 8.77 -11.63
C ASP A 296 2.05 8.16 -12.84
N THR A 297 2.41 6.88 -12.75
CA THR A 297 3.04 6.12 -13.83
C THR A 297 2.09 5.93 -15.02
N ILE A 298 0.81 5.67 -14.77
CA ILE A 298 -0.21 5.59 -15.82
C ILE A 298 -0.31 6.92 -16.57
N VAL A 299 -0.46 8.03 -15.84
CA VAL A 299 -0.57 9.37 -16.42
C VAL A 299 0.68 9.75 -17.21
N ARG A 300 1.89 9.48 -16.69
CA ARG A 300 3.14 9.71 -17.44
C ARG A 300 3.20 8.92 -18.73
N THR A 301 2.74 7.66 -18.69
CA THR A 301 2.73 6.81 -19.88
C THR A 301 1.77 7.35 -20.92
N ARG A 302 0.54 7.68 -20.50
CA ARG A 302 -0.47 8.30 -21.37
C ARG A 302 0.01 9.63 -21.97
N LEU A 303 0.60 10.51 -21.19
CA LEU A 303 1.16 11.78 -21.71
C LEU A 303 2.25 11.59 -22.77
N ARG A 304 2.96 10.45 -22.74
CA ARG A 304 4.00 10.12 -23.72
C ARG A 304 3.42 9.48 -24.99
N SER A 305 2.42 8.61 -24.86
CA SER A 305 1.99 7.72 -25.97
C SER A 305 0.53 7.85 -26.40
N ASP A 306 -0.33 8.53 -25.65
CA ASP A 306 -1.76 8.68 -25.95
C ASP A 306 -2.07 10.07 -26.53
N PRO A 307 -2.48 10.16 -27.81
CA PRO A 307 -2.82 11.43 -28.46
C PRO A 307 -3.92 12.20 -27.74
N THR A 308 -4.95 11.51 -27.22
CA THR A 308 -6.08 12.15 -26.53
C THR A 308 -5.64 12.81 -25.23
N THR A 309 -4.82 12.12 -24.42
CA THR A 309 -4.25 12.70 -23.19
C THR A 309 -3.33 13.89 -23.49
N ARG A 310 -2.59 13.87 -24.61
CA ARG A 310 -1.78 15.01 -25.05
C ARG A 310 -2.64 16.20 -25.45
N ALA A 311 -3.68 16.00 -26.25
CA ALA A 311 -4.62 17.06 -26.63
C ALA A 311 -5.27 17.70 -25.38
N TYR A 312 -5.67 16.88 -24.41
CA TYR A 312 -6.21 17.35 -23.12
C TYR A 312 -5.21 18.22 -22.34
N ARG A 313 -3.92 17.83 -22.33
CA ARG A 313 -2.86 18.67 -21.73
C ARG A 313 -2.74 19.99 -22.48
N ASP A 314 -2.66 19.95 -23.81
CA ASP A 314 -2.40 21.13 -24.63
C ASP A 314 -3.54 22.15 -24.53
N GLN A 315 -4.79 21.68 -24.52
CA GLN A 315 -5.96 22.52 -24.24
C GLN A 315 -5.86 23.21 -22.88
N HIS A 316 -5.56 22.48 -21.80
CA HIS A 316 -5.49 23.08 -20.47
C HIS A 316 -4.26 23.97 -20.25
N LEU A 317 -3.17 23.74 -20.99
CA LEU A 317 -2.04 24.69 -21.04
C LEU A 317 -2.49 26.01 -21.67
N ALA A 318 -3.27 25.96 -22.76
CA ALA A 318 -3.83 27.15 -23.40
C ALA A 318 -4.80 27.92 -22.48
N GLU A 319 -5.52 27.22 -21.59
CA GLU A 319 -6.35 27.81 -20.53
C GLU A 319 -5.54 28.37 -19.33
N GLY A 320 -4.20 28.35 -19.39
CA GLY A 320 -3.32 28.90 -18.35
C GLY A 320 -3.04 27.98 -17.17
N LYS A 321 -3.43 26.69 -17.21
CA LYS A 321 -3.12 25.74 -16.13
C LYS A 321 -1.66 25.30 -16.18
N THR A 322 -1.07 25.05 -15.01
CA THR A 322 0.29 24.52 -14.96
C THR A 322 0.33 23.02 -15.27
N ASN A 323 1.51 22.52 -15.69
CA ASN A 323 1.76 21.07 -15.81
C ASN A 323 1.50 20.27 -14.52
N ALA A 324 1.58 20.92 -13.35
CA ALA A 324 1.26 20.28 -12.08
C ALA A 324 -0.26 20.13 -11.91
N ASP A 325 -1.04 21.14 -12.29
CA ASP A 325 -2.51 21.11 -12.21
C ASP A 325 -3.09 20.11 -13.20
N ILE A 326 -2.57 20.09 -14.43
CA ILE A 326 -2.97 19.11 -15.45
C ILE A 326 -2.70 17.68 -14.97
N ARG A 327 -1.51 17.42 -14.40
CA ARG A 327 -1.20 16.10 -13.83
C ARG A 327 -2.16 15.70 -12.71
N ARG A 328 -2.58 16.64 -11.85
CA ARG A 328 -3.58 16.38 -10.81
C ARG A 328 -4.95 16.02 -11.40
N LEU A 329 -5.41 16.77 -12.40
CA LEU A 329 -6.66 16.48 -13.12
C LEU A 329 -6.62 15.10 -13.77
N LEU A 330 -5.55 14.79 -14.49
CA LEU A 330 -5.36 13.49 -15.13
C LEU A 330 -5.33 12.35 -14.11
N LYS A 331 -4.62 12.49 -12.98
CA LYS A 331 -4.60 11.46 -11.94
C LYS A 331 -5.98 11.25 -11.31
N ARG A 332 -6.77 12.31 -11.13
CA ARG A 332 -8.16 12.21 -10.64
C ARG A 332 -9.06 11.50 -11.64
N TYR A 333 -8.92 11.84 -12.93
CA TYR A 333 -9.64 11.18 -14.01
C TYR A 333 -9.27 9.69 -14.11
N THR A 334 -7.98 9.34 -14.08
CA THR A 334 -7.50 7.96 -14.09
C THR A 334 -8.03 7.19 -12.88
N ALA A 335 -7.98 7.76 -11.66
CA ALA A 335 -8.55 7.11 -10.48
C ALA A 335 -10.04 6.78 -10.66
N ARG A 336 -10.81 7.69 -11.26
CA ARG A 336 -12.22 7.47 -11.57
C ARG A 336 -12.43 6.35 -12.58
N SER A 337 -11.71 6.40 -13.72
CA SER A 337 -11.78 5.38 -14.77
C SER A 337 -11.46 3.99 -14.21
N THR A 338 -10.32 3.86 -13.54
CA THR A 338 -9.86 2.59 -12.95
C THR A 338 -10.82 2.07 -11.90
N TYR A 339 -11.44 2.93 -11.08
CA TYR A 339 -12.48 2.49 -10.14
C TYR A 339 -13.69 1.89 -10.85
N ARG A 340 -14.17 2.51 -11.94
CA ARG A 340 -15.31 1.99 -12.72
C ARG A 340 -15.00 0.63 -13.31
N THR A 341 -13.81 0.49 -13.91
CA THR A 341 -13.33 -0.78 -14.46
C THR A 341 -13.27 -1.85 -13.37
N LEU A 342 -12.60 -1.57 -12.24
CA LEU A 342 -12.51 -2.48 -11.10
C LEU A 342 -13.88 -2.86 -10.53
N LYS A 343 -14.80 -1.90 -10.36
CA LYS A 343 -16.15 -2.15 -9.89
C LYS A 343 -16.92 -3.05 -10.87
N LYS A 344 -16.77 -2.84 -12.18
CA LYS A 344 -17.44 -3.69 -13.18
C LYS A 344 -16.94 -5.14 -13.11
N ILE A 345 -15.62 -5.33 -13.07
CA ILE A 345 -14.98 -6.65 -13.14
C ILE A 345 -15.20 -7.42 -11.83
N LEU A 346 -14.95 -6.77 -10.69
CA LEU A 346 -14.94 -7.40 -9.37
C LEU A 346 -16.30 -7.38 -8.67
N ASN A 347 -17.37 -6.95 -9.35
CA ASN A 347 -18.75 -7.17 -8.91
C ASN A 347 -19.32 -8.51 -9.40
N ASN A 348 -18.77 -9.05 -10.50
CA ASN A 348 -19.27 -10.24 -11.18
C ASN A 348 -18.51 -11.52 -10.75
N THR A 349 -17.67 -11.42 -9.72
CA THR A 349 -16.92 -12.52 -9.07
C THR A 349 -17.22 -12.48 -7.59
#